data_AF-A0A1C4B8A3-F1
#
_entry.id   AF-A0A1C4B8A3-F1
#
_cell.length_a   1.000
_cell.length_b   1.000
_cell.length_c   1.000
_cell.angle_alpha   90.00
_cell.angle_beta   90.00
_cell.angle_gamma   90.00
#
_symmetry.space_group_name_H-M   'P 1'
#
loop_
_entity.id
_entity.type
_entity.pdbx_description
1 polymer ?
#
loop_
_entity_poly.entity_id
_entity_poly.type
_entity_poly.pdbx_seq_one_letter_code
_entity_poly.pdbx_strand_id
1 'polypeptide(L)'
;MDIMKLLAILAPLSYLLHCIEEFLFPGGFITWYHSWRPSLEKQQPSYYWKVNIIAFTIVTITSFFALFTKENISALVISTSFLACNTILTHVIGAIKTRMYSPGMITGIILYLPICIMCYITAYSAHLISIKNLSIYVIIAPLYELWNWYKQRKLAI
;
A
#
# COMPACT_ATOMS: atom_id res chain seq x y z
N MET A 1 -17.13 -13.34 9.34
CA MET A 1 -15.83 -13.99 9.03
C MET A 1 -15.61 -14.05 7.52
N ASP A 2 -16.65 -14.32 6.74
CA ASP A 2 -16.54 -14.50 5.29
C ASP A 2 -16.07 -13.24 4.55
N ILE A 3 -16.46 -12.05 5.01
CA ILE A 3 -15.96 -10.77 4.48
C ILE A 3 -14.44 -10.65 4.67
N MET A 4 -13.88 -11.02 5.83
CA MET A 4 -12.42 -10.97 6.04
C MET A 4 -11.68 -11.92 5.10
N LYS A 5 -12.23 -13.11 4.86
CA LYS A 5 -11.66 -14.06 3.91
C LYS A 5 -11.70 -13.52 2.47
N LEU A 6 -12.81 -12.88 2.09
CA LEU A 6 -12.91 -12.21 0.80
C LEU A 6 -11.85 -11.10 0.68
N LEU A 7 -11.71 -10.24 1.69
CA LEU A 7 -10.70 -9.18 1.72
C LEU A 7 -9.28 -9.74 1.65
N ALA A 8 -9.03 -10.87 2.31
CA ALA A 8 -7.75 -11.57 2.23
C ALA A 8 -7.45 -12.07 0.80
N ILE A 9 -8.45 -12.48 0.01
CA ILE A 9 -8.23 -12.84 -1.40
C ILE A 9 -8.04 -11.59 -2.26
N LEU A 10 -8.84 -10.55 -2.00
CA LEU A 10 -8.81 -9.32 -2.79
C LEU A 10 -7.52 -8.52 -2.60
N ALA A 11 -6.90 -8.54 -1.42
CA ALA A 11 -5.68 -7.79 -1.14
C ALA A 11 -4.53 -8.12 -2.11
N PRO A 12 -4.06 -9.38 -2.25
CA PRO A 12 -2.99 -9.72 -3.19
C PRO A 12 -3.41 -9.55 -4.66
N LEU A 13 -4.68 -9.80 -5.00
CA LEU A 13 -5.18 -9.55 -6.36
C LEU A 13 -5.15 -8.06 -6.72
N SER A 14 -5.58 -7.21 -5.80
CA SER A 14 -5.51 -5.75 -5.96
C SER A 14 -4.06 -5.29 -6.11
N TYR A 15 -3.12 -5.96 -5.42
CA TYR A 15 -1.70 -5.65 -5.54
C TYR A 15 -1.16 -5.96 -6.94
N LEU A 16 -1.54 -7.09 -7.51
CA LEU A 16 -1.15 -7.42 -8.89
C LEU A 16 -1.73 -6.42 -9.90
N LEU A 17 -2.99 -6.03 -9.73
CA LEU A 17 -3.61 -4.99 -10.57
C LEU A 17 -2.89 -3.65 -10.45
N HIS A 18 -2.45 -3.30 -9.24
CA HIS A 18 -1.66 -2.09 -9.00
C HIS A 18 -0.30 -2.14 -9.71
N CYS A 19 0.42 -3.26 -9.63
CA CYS A 19 1.66 -3.43 -10.40
C CYS A 19 1.42 -3.37 -11.92
N ILE A 20 0.29 -3.88 -12.42
CA ILE A 20 -0.10 -3.75 -13.83
C ILE A 20 -0.28 -2.26 -14.19
N GLU A 21 -0.94 -1.48 -13.34
CA GLU A 21 -1.10 -0.03 -13.55
C GLU A 21 0.26 0.69 -13.58
N GLU A 22 1.15 0.35 -12.64
CA GLU A 22 2.48 0.96 -12.49
C GLU A 22 3.43 0.66 -13.65
N PHE A 23 3.46 -0.60 -14.10
CA PHE A 23 4.51 -1.09 -15.00
C PHE A 23 4.05 -1.46 -16.41
N LEU A 24 2.76 -1.75 -16.61
CA LEU A 24 2.25 -2.21 -17.91
C LEU A 24 1.29 -1.22 -18.56
N PHE A 25 0.15 -0.92 -17.94
CA PHE A 25 -0.86 -0.03 -18.52
C PHE A 25 -1.61 0.76 -17.43
N PRO A 26 -1.55 2.10 -17.45
CA PRO A 26 -0.85 2.95 -18.43
C PRO A 26 0.68 2.92 -18.30
N GLY A 27 1.22 2.37 -17.20
CA GLY A 27 2.66 2.22 -17.00
C GLY A 27 3.37 3.54 -16.69
N GLY A 28 4.71 3.50 -16.70
CA GLY A 28 5.55 4.70 -16.54
C GLY A 28 5.82 5.11 -15.09
N PHE A 29 5.52 4.24 -14.11
CA PHE A 29 5.72 4.55 -12.68
C PHE A 29 7.14 5.02 -12.39
N ILE A 30 8.18 4.34 -12.89
CA ILE A 30 9.59 4.66 -12.60
C ILE A 30 9.92 6.09 -13.04
N THR A 31 9.55 6.46 -14.26
CA THR A 31 9.79 7.80 -14.82
C THR A 31 9.06 8.87 -14.02
N TRP A 32 7.77 8.66 -13.74
CA TRP A 32 6.98 9.57 -12.93
C TRP A 32 7.57 9.70 -11.51
N TYR A 33 7.94 8.58 -10.91
CA TYR A 33 8.45 8.53 -9.55
C TYR A 33 9.81 9.21 -9.42
N HIS A 34 10.68 9.15 -10.43
CA HIS A 34 11.93 9.93 -10.47
C HIS A 34 11.66 11.44 -10.59
N SER A 35 10.66 11.86 -11.36
CA SER A 35 10.27 13.28 -11.43
C SER A 35 9.75 13.80 -10.09
N TRP A 36 9.03 12.95 -9.35
CA TRP A 36 8.49 13.28 -8.02
C TRP A 36 9.56 13.21 -6.92
N ARG A 37 10.47 12.23 -7.02
CA ARG A 37 11.52 11.94 -6.04
C ARG A 37 12.91 11.89 -6.72
N PRO A 38 13.48 13.04 -7.14
CA PRO A 38 14.74 13.09 -7.89
C PRO A 38 15.93 12.43 -7.18
N SER A 39 15.93 12.38 -5.85
CA SER A 39 16.97 11.68 -5.07
C SER A 39 17.10 10.18 -5.41
N LEU A 40 16.09 9.59 -6.06
CA LEU A 40 16.05 8.19 -6.47
C LEU A 40 16.33 7.98 -7.96
N GLU A 41 16.64 9.03 -8.72
CA GLU A 41 16.83 8.97 -10.18
C GLU A 41 17.91 7.96 -10.62
N LYS A 42 18.93 7.74 -9.79
CA LYS A 42 20.02 6.78 -10.04
C LYS A 42 19.60 5.31 -9.84
N GLN A 43 18.42 5.04 -9.30
CA GLN A 43 17.96 3.68 -9.04
C GLN A 43 17.58 2.98 -10.34
N GLN A 44 18.04 1.75 -10.48
CA GLN A 44 17.74 0.92 -11.64
C GLN A 44 16.34 0.30 -11.53
N PRO A 45 15.68 -0.06 -12.65
CA PRO A 45 14.38 -0.73 -12.62
C PRO A 45 14.31 -1.97 -11.71
N SER A 46 15.42 -2.69 -11.59
CA SER A 46 15.54 -3.86 -10.70
C SER A 46 15.31 -3.55 -9.22
N TYR A 47 15.57 -2.31 -8.78
CA TYR A 47 15.24 -1.86 -7.42
C TYR A 47 13.72 -1.90 -7.19
N TYR A 48 12.94 -1.34 -8.11
CA TYR A 48 11.48 -1.28 -8.02
C TYR A 48 10.83 -2.66 -8.09
N TRP A 49 11.37 -3.56 -8.92
CA TRP A 49 10.95 -4.96 -8.95
C TRP A 49 11.19 -5.67 -7.62
N LYS A 50 12.36 -5.49 -7.00
CA LYS A 50 12.67 -6.10 -5.69
C LYS A 50 11.71 -5.61 -4.61
N VAL A 51 11.46 -4.30 -4.55
CA VAL A 51 10.52 -3.72 -3.57
C VAL A 51 9.11 -4.28 -3.78
N ASN A 52 8.64 -4.33 -5.03
CA ASN A 52 7.32 -4.87 -5.33
C ASN A 52 7.18 -6.37 -5.05
N ILE A 53 8.20 -7.18 -5.33
CA ILE A 53 8.20 -8.61 -4.99
C ILE A 53 8.13 -8.81 -3.48
N ILE A 54 8.92 -8.05 -2.70
CA ILE A 54 8.91 -8.13 -1.24
C ILE A 54 7.53 -7.73 -0.69
N ALA A 55 6.99 -6.60 -1.14
CA ALA A 55 5.69 -6.12 -0.70
C ALA A 55 4.55 -7.09 -1.09
N PHE A 56 4.55 -7.59 -2.33
CA PHE A 56 3.60 -8.61 -2.77
C PHE A 56 3.70 -9.89 -1.92
N THR A 57 4.91 -10.32 -1.58
CA THR A 57 5.15 -11.50 -0.73
C THR A 57 4.56 -11.28 0.65
N ILE A 58 4.80 -10.12 1.28
CA ILE A 58 4.24 -9.77 2.59
C ILE A 58 2.71 -9.77 2.54
N VAL A 59 2.11 -9.11 1.55
CA VAL A 59 0.65 -9.04 1.40
C VAL A 59 0.07 -10.44 1.19
N THR A 60 0.70 -11.27 0.37
CA THR A 60 0.26 -12.64 0.11
C THR A 60 0.34 -13.51 1.36
N ILE A 61 1.45 -13.44 2.11
CA ILE A 61 1.62 -14.20 3.37
C ILE A 61 0.58 -13.77 4.42
N THR A 62 0.44 -12.46 4.65
CA THR A 62 -0.53 -11.94 5.63
C THR A 62 -1.97 -12.31 5.25
N SER A 63 -2.29 -12.27 3.96
CA SER A 63 -3.58 -12.70 3.41
C SER A 63 -3.81 -14.20 3.56
N PHE A 64 -2.81 -15.02 3.24
CA PHE A 64 -2.89 -16.48 3.39
C PHE A 64 -3.19 -16.85 4.85
N PHE A 65 -2.46 -16.28 5.81
CA PHE A 65 -2.74 -16.56 7.22
C PHE A 65 -4.13 -16.07 7.65
N ALA A 66 -4.57 -14.90 7.19
CA ALA A 66 -5.92 -14.40 7.49
C ALA A 66 -7.05 -15.30 6.94
N LEU A 67 -6.79 -16.09 5.89
CA LEU A 67 -7.77 -17.06 5.37
C LEU A 67 -8.02 -18.25 6.31
N PHE A 68 -6.96 -18.72 6.97
CA PHE A 68 -6.99 -19.96 7.75
C PHE A 68 -6.99 -19.74 9.26
N THR A 69 -6.61 -18.55 9.74
CA THR A 69 -6.42 -18.29 11.17
C THR A 69 -6.98 -16.94 11.59
N LYS A 70 -7.86 -16.93 12.60
CA LYS A 70 -8.48 -15.69 13.12
C LYS A 70 -7.48 -14.77 13.81
N GLU A 71 -6.46 -15.35 14.46
CA GLU A 71 -5.44 -14.61 15.21
C GLU A 71 -4.56 -13.73 14.32
N ASN A 72 -4.44 -14.07 13.03
CA ASN A 72 -3.56 -13.39 12.08
C ASN A 72 -4.24 -12.29 11.27
N ILE A 73 -5.50 -11.95 11.56
CA ILE A 73 -6.23 -10.87 10.88
C ILE A 73 -5.54 -9.51 11.07
N SER A 74 -4.88 -9.31 12.22
CA SER A 74 -4.06 -8.13 12.50
C SER A 74 -3.00 -7.86 11.44
N ALA A 75 -2.36 -8.92 10.92
CA ALA A 75 -1.30 -8.80 9.92
C ALA A 75 -1.85 -8.34 8.56
N LEU A 76 -3.06 -8.78 8.19
CA LEU A 76 -3.74 -8.31 6.98
C LEU A 76 -4.20 -6.85 7.11
N VAL A 77 -4.75 -6.48 8.28
CA VAL A 77 -5.18 -5.09 8.50
C VAL A 77 -3.98 -4.15 8.39
N ILE A 78 -2.87 -4.42 9.09
CA ILE A 78 -1.70 -3.54 9.02
C ILE A 78 -1.06 -3.51 7.62
N SER A 79 -0.98 -4.65 6.90
CA SER A 79 -0.42 -4.66 5.55
C SER A 79 -1.25 -3.85 4.56
N THR A 80 -2.59 -3.99 4.61
CA THR A 80 -3.51 -3.17 3.80
C THR A 80 -3.48 -1.68 4.19
N SER A 81 -3.22 -1.34 5.47
CA SER A 81 -2.95 0.03 5.90
C SER A 81 -1.71 0.63 5.25
N PHE A 82 -0.62 -0.13 5.12
CA PHE A 82 0.58 0.34 4.41
C PHE A 82 0.31 0.62 2.94
N LEU A 83 -0.44 -0.26 2.26
CA LEU A 83 -0.84 -0.06 0.85
C LEU A 83 -1.72 1.20 0.67
N ALA A 84 -2.68 1.40 1.56
CA ALA A 84 -3.52 2.59 1.58
C ALA A 84 -2.69 3.87 1.83
N CYS A 85 -1.75 3.82 2.77
CA CYS A 85 -0.86 4.95 3.06
C CYS A 85 0.06 5.26 1.87
N ASN A 86 0.58 4.24 1.20
CA ASN A 86 1.36 4.40 -0.02
C ASN A 86 0.52 5.06 -1.13
N THR A 87 -0.73 4.62 -1.34
CA THR A 87 -1.67 5.27 -2.27
C THR A 87 -1.81 6.75 -1.98
N ILE A 88 -2.10 7.12 -0.74
CA ILE A 88 -2.35 8.52 -0.36
C ILE A 88 -1.07 9.34 -0.46
N LEU A 89 -0.01 8.92 0.24
CA LEU A 89 1.18 9.73 0.47
C LEU A 89 2.13 9.75 -0.72
N THR A 90 2.18 8.66 -1.49
CA THR A 90 3.01 8.59 -2.69
C THR A 90 2.22 9.00 -3.92
N HIS A 91 1.14 8.29 -4.25
CA HIS A 91 0.46 8.48 -5.55
C HIS A 91 -0.44 9.71 -5.57
N VAL A 92 -1.36 9.86 -4.62
CA VAL A 92 -2.32 10.98 -4.62
C VAL A 92 -1.61 12.31 -4.37
N ILE A 93 -0.83 12.41 -3.28
CA ILE A 93 -0.08 13.64 -2.99
C ILE A 93 0.95 13.91 -4.08
N GLY A 94 1.66 12.88 -4.57
CA GLY A 94 2.62 13.04 -5.66
C GLY A 94 1.97 13.55 -6.94
N ALA A 95 0.80 13.01 -7.32
CA ALA A 95 0.04 13.46 -8.48
C ALA A 95 -0.41 14.91 -8.35
N ILE A 96 -0.92 15.30 -7.17
CA ILE A 96 -1.30 16.69 -6.90
C ILE A 96 -0.11 17.64 -7.06
N LYS A 97 1.08 17.27 -6.56
CA LYS A 97 2.26 18.14 -6.64
C LYS A 97 2.89 18.19 -8.01
N THR A 98 2.95 17.06 -8.70
CA THR A 98 3.47 16.99 -10.07
C THR A 98 2.47 17.50 -11.10
N ARG A 99 1.19 17.65 -10.72
CA ARG A 99 0.05 17.94 -11.63
C ARG A 99 -0.03 16.96 -12.80
N MET A 100 0.46 15.75 -12.58
CA MET A 100 0.47 14.66 -13.55
C MET A 100 -0.19 13.46 -12.92
N TYR A 101 -0.79 12.62 -13.76
CA TYR A 101 -1.28 11.32 -13.34
C TYR A 101 -0.12 10.48 -12.79
N SER A 102 -0.34 9.85 -11.64
CA SER A 102 0.58 8.89 -11.03
C SER A 102 0.13 7.47 -11.35
N PRO A 103 0.94 6.67 -12.08
CA PRO A 103 0.65 5.25 -12.27
C PRO A 103 0.54 4.53 -10.93
N GLY A 104 -0.52 3.75 -10.75
CA GLY A 104 -0.90 3.11 -9.48
C GLY A 104 -1.96 3.87 -8.67
N MET A 105 -2.24 5.14 -9.00
CA MET A 105 -3.21 5.96 -8.28
C MET A 105 -4.65 5.45 -8.40
N ILE A 106 -5.07 5.00 -9.60
CA ILE A 106 -6.47 4.60 -9.83
C ILE A 106 -6.77 3.30 -9.07
N THR A 107 -5.95 2.27 -9.24
CA THR A 107 -6.09 1.01 -8.49
C THR A 107 -5.92 1.22 -7.00
N GLY A 108 -5.02 2.11 -6.57
CA GLY A 108 -4.89 2.45 -5.15
C GLY A 108 -6.17 3.06 -4.58
N ILE A 109 -6.76 4.05 -5.27
CA ILE A 109 -8.00 4.71 -4.83
C ILE A 109 -9.20 3.76 -4.88
N ILE A 110 -9.33 2.98 -5.95
CA ILE A 110 -10.51 2.14 -6.20
C ILE A 110 -10.43 0.81 -5.45
N LEU A 111 -9.23 0.29 -5.18
CA LEU A 111 -9.03 -1.02 -4.57
C LEU A 111 -8.38 -0.92 -3.19
N TYR A 112 -7.16 -0.39 -3.07
CA TYR A 112 -6.44 -0.39 -1.78
C TYR A 112 -7.19 0.37 -0.69
N LEU A 113 -7.71 1.57 -0.99
CA LEU A 113 -8.44 2.37 0.00
C LEU A 113 -9.72 1.67 0.47
N PRO A 114 -10.65 1.23 -0.41
CA PRO A 114 -11.82 0.49 0.03
C PRO A 114 -11.49 -0.80 0.76
N ILE A 115 -10.52 -1.59 0.28
CA ILE A 115 -10.10 -2.83 0.95
C ILE A 115 -9.60 -2.55 2.37
N CYS A 116 -8.73 -1.54 2.53
CA CYS A 116 -8.24 -1.13 3.84
C CYS A 116 -9.37 -0.68 4.77
N ILE A 117 -10.25 0.21 4.30
CA ILE A 117 -11.40 0.69 5.09
C ILE A 117 -12.30 -0.48 5.51
N MET A 118 -12.60 -1.40 4.59
CA MET A 118 -13.40 -2.59 4.88
C MET A 118 -12.70 -3.54 5.84
N CYS A 119 -11.37 -3.67 5.78
CA CYS A 119 -10.58 -4.40 6.77
C CYS A 119 -10.75 -3.82 8.17
N TYR A 120 -10.65 -2.49 8.33
CA TYR A 120 -10.88 -1.82 9.62
C TYR A 120 -12.31 -2.01 10.12
N ILE A 121 -13.31 -1.72 9.28
CA ILE A 121 -14.73 -1.82 9.65
C ILE A 121 -15.06 -3.26 10.06
N THR A 122 -14.64 -4.24 9.26
CA THR A 122 -14.95 -5.66 9.52
C THR A 122 -14.21 -6.18 10.74
N ALA A 123 -12.93 -5.85 10.90
CA ALA A 123 -12.14 -6.26 12.07
C ALA A 123 -12.70 -5.68 13.37
N TYR A 124 -13.13 -4.42 13.35
CA TYR A 124 -13.77 -3.76 14.49
C TYR A 124 -15.14 -4.36 14.80
N SER A 125 -16.03 -4.43 13.80
CA SER A 125 -17.43 -4.86 13.98
C SER A 125 -17.55 -6.31 14.39
N ALA A 126 -16.61 -7.17 13.98
CA ALA A 126 -16.56 -8.57 14.38
C ALA A 126 -15.72 -8.82 15.65
N HIS A 127 -15.28 -7.77 16.35
CA HIS A 127 -14.44 -7.84 17.56
C HIS A 127 -13.17 -8.69 17.40
N LEU A 128 -12.60 -8.71 16.19
CA LEU A 128 -11.41 -9.51 15.86
C LEU A 128 -10.12 -8.82 16.32
N ILE A 129 -10.15 -7.49 16.39
CA ILE A 129 -9.02 -6.66 16.81
C ILE A 129 -9.54 -5.59 17.77
N SER A 130 -8.79 -5.33 18.84
CA SER A 130 -9.10 -4.26 19.79
C SER A 130 -8.98 -2.87 19.14
N ILE A 131 -9.79 -1.91 19.59
CA ILE A 131 -9.71 -0.53 19.12
C ILE A 131 -8.31 0.07 19.32
N LYS A 132 -7.62 -0.30 20.41
CA LYS A 132 -6.25 0.12 20.69
C LYS A 132 -5.31 -0.29 19.56
N ASN A 133 -5.38 -1.54 19.11
CA ASN A 133 -4.52 -2.04 18.04
C ASN A 133 -4.86 -1.39 16.69
N LEU A 134 -6.14 -1.20 16.38
CA LEU A 134 -6.55 -0.50 15.17
C LEU A 134 -6.01 0.93 15.13
N SER A 135 -6.11 1.68 16.24
CA SER A 135 -5.53 3.02 16.37
C SER A 135 -4.01 3.02 16.17
N ILE A 136 -3.32 2.02 16.73
CA ILE A 136 -1.86 1.86 16.52
C ILE A 136 -1.55 1.68 15.03
N TYR A 137 -2.31 0.87 14.29
CA TYR A 137 -2.06 0.64 12.86
C TYR A 137 -2.27 1.89 12.01
N VAL A 138 -3.28 2.72 12.34
CA VAL A 138 -3.51 4.01 11.68
C VAL A 138 -2.31 4.96 11.88
N ILE A 139 -1.66 4.88 13.04
CA ILE A 139 -0.49 5.72 13.36
C ILE A 139 0.77 5.16 12.69
N ILE A 140 1.02 3.84 12.77
CA ILE A 140 2.27 3.23 12.30
C ILE A 140 2.37 3.21 10.78
N ALA A 141 1.30 2.87 10.07
CA ALA A 141 1.32 2.72 8.62
C ALA A 141 1.86 3.96 7.87
N PRO A 142 1.44 5.20 8.17
CA PRO A 142 1.97 6.38 7.49
C PRO A 142 3.42 6.71 7.87
N LEU A 143 3.95 6.23 9.01
CA LEU A 143 5.31 6.58 9.45
C LEU A 143 6.38 6.17 8.45
N TYR A 144 6.21 5.04 7.76
CA TYR A 144 7.15 4.60 6.74
C TYR A 144 7.25 5.60 5.58
N GLU A 145 6.11 6.06 5.07
CA GLU A 145 6.07 7.02 3.97
C GLU A 145 6.48 8.43 4.42
N LEU A 146 6.11 8.84 5.63
CA LEU A 146 6.57 10.09 6.23
C LEU A 146 8.09 10.10 6.42
N TRP A 147 8.68 8.97 6.83
CA TRP A 147 10.13 8.80 6.93
C TRP A 147 10.81 8.93 5.56
N ASN A 148 10.28 8.25 4.54
CA ASN A 148 10.78 8.36 3.17
C ASN A 148 10.72 9.82 2.67
N TRP A 149 9.64 10.52 2.99
CA TRP A 149 9.46 11.91 2.60
C TRP A 149 10.43 12.85 3.35
N TYR A 150 10.67 12.62 4.64
CA TYR A 150 11.67 13.35 5.42
C TYR A 150 13.07 13.17 4.85
N LYS A 151 13.46 11.92 4.53
CA LYS A 151 14.76 11.60 3.94
C LYS A 151 14.97 12.32 2.61
N GLN A 152 13.95 12.42 1.78
CA GLN A 152 14.02 13.16 0.51
C GLN A 152 14.28 14.65 0.70
N ARG A 153 13.56 15.30 1.62
CA ARG A 153 13.75 16.73 1.88
C ARG A 153 15.19 17.04 2.31
N LYS A 154 15.81 16.15 3.10
CA LYS A 154 17.21 16.30 3.51
C LYS A 154 18.23 16.13 2.38
N LEU A 155 17.91 15.35 1.35
CA LEU A 155 18.79 15.10 0.21
C LEU A 155 18.63 16.13 -0.93
N ALA A 156 17.63 17.00 -0.83
CA ALA A 156 17.34 18.08 -1.79
C ALA A 156 17.95 19.44 -1.38
N ILE A 157 18.59 19.50 -0.21
CA ILE A 157 19.39 20.62 0.32
C ILE A 157 20.86 20.25 0.14
#